data_AF-A0A0D0BU31-F1
#
_entry.id   AF-A0A0D0BU31-F1
#
_cell.length_a   1.000
_cell.length_b   1.000
_cell.length_c   1.000
_cell.angle_alpha   90.00
_cell.angle_beta   90.00
_cell.angle_gamma   90.00
#
_symmetry.space_group_name_H-M   'P 1'
#
loop_
_entity.id
_entity.type
_entity.pdbx_description
1 polymer ?
#
loop_
_entity_poly.entity_id
_entity_poly.type
_entity_poly.pdbx_seq_one_letter_code
_entity_poly.pdbx_strand_id
1 'polypeptide(L)' 'TLTIEQLHTHLSHIAPAMICEMLSKGMVEGVRLDPLHETMGQCEACEYAKATHKPIGKEHEPKYCPTFSDEVHMDLWDP' A
#
# COMPACT_ATOMS: atom_id res chain seq x y z
N THR A 1 -2.11 -1.81 26.28
CA THR A 1 -2.36 -0.66 25.40
C THR A 1 -1.30 -0.69 24.32
N LEU A 2 -1.63 -0.25 23.11
CA LEU A 2 -0.71 -0.19 21.99
C LEU A 2 -0.58 1.26 21.52
N THR A 3 0.59 1.64 21.01
CA THR A 3 0.78 2.94 20.36
C THR A 3 0.21 2.91 18.94
N ILE A 4 -0.02 4.08 18.35
CA ILE A 4 -0.48 4.14 16.96
C ILE A 4 0.56 3.54 15.98
N GLU A 5 1.86 3.63 16.30
CA GLU A 5 2.95 3.05 15.51
C GLU A 5 2.94 1.51 15.54
N GLN A 6 2.68 0.92 16.71
CA GLN A 6 2.53 -0.53 16.84
C GLN A 6 1.32 -1.02 16.05
N LEU A 7 0.19 -0.30 16.13
CA LEU A 7 -1.00 -0.64 15.37
C LEU A 7 -0.80 -0.46 13.86
N HIS A 8 -0.10 0.61 13.46
CA HIS A 8 0.29 0.82 12.07
C HIS A 8 1.05 -0.39 11.53
N THR A 9 2.01 -0.92 12.28
CA THR A 9 2.80 -2.09 11.85
C THR A 9 1.98 -3.39 11.90
N HIS A 10 1.25 -3.65 12.99
CA HIS A 10 0.44 -4.87 13.16
C HIS A 10 -0.70 -4.98 12.15
N LEU A 11 -1.26 -3.84 11.72
CA LEU A 11 -2.33 -3.77 10.74
C LEU A 11 -1.79 -3.53 9.31
N SER A 12 -0.57 -3.99 9.02
CA SER A 12 0.01 -3.97 7.67
C SER A 12 0.14 -2.57 7.06
N HIS A 13 0.62 -1.62 7.86
CA HIS A 13 0.90 -0.25 7.46
C HIS A 13 -0.34 0.56 7.01
N ILE A 14 -1.53 0.23 7.53
CA ILE A 14 -2.73 1.06 7.34
C ILE A 14 -2.49 2.47 7.90
N ALA A 15 -3.07 3.47 7.22
CA ALA A 15 -2.92 4.86 7.62
C ALA A 15 -3.37 5.10 9.08
N PRO A 16 -2.60 5.84 9.90
CA PRO A 16 -2.95 6.12 11.30
C PRO A 16 -4.36 6.67 11.50
N ALA A 17 -4.82 7.56 10.61
CA ALA A 17 -6.17 8.10 10.65
C ALA A 17 -7.26 7.03 10.50
N MET A 18 -7.05 6.04 9.63
CA MET A 18 -7.97 4.91 9.44
C MET A 18 -7.99 4.02 10.68
N ILE A 19 -6.84 3.81 11.33
CA ILE A 19 -6.76 3.03 12.58
C ILE A 19 -7.57 3.74 13.69
N CYS A 20 -7.43 5.05 13.84
CA CYS A 20 -8.23 5.83 14.79
C CYS A 20 -9.72 5.74 14.48
N GLU A 21 -10.11 5.79 13.21
CA GLU A 21 -11.49 5.63 12.77
C GLU A 21 -12.03 4.22 13.10
N MET A 22 -11.28 3.17 12.80
CA MET A 22 -11.67 1.78 13.10
C MET A 22 -11.84 1.55 14.61
N LEU A 23 -10.95 2.10 15.42
CA LEU A 23 -11.05 2.02 16.88
C LEU A 23 -12.26 2.78 17.42
N SER A 24 -12.50 4.00 16.94
CA SER A 24 -13.67 4.80 17.38
C SER A 24 -15.00 4.17 16.96
N LYS A 25 -15.03 3.42 15.85
CA LYS A 25 -16.19 2.65 15.39
C LYS A 25 -16.33 1.27 16.05
N GLY A 26 -15.38 0.87 16.90
CA GLY A 26 -15.39 -0.44 17.54
C GLY A 26 -15.17 -1.61 16.58
N MET A 27 -14.58 -1.38 15.40
CA MET A 27 -14.30 -2.42 14.40
C MET A 27 -13.12 -3.34 14.79
N VAL A 28 -12.31 -2.89 15.75
CA VAL A 28 -11.18 -3.65 16.29
C VAL A 28 -11.43 -3.86 17.78
N GLU A 29 -11.67 -5.12 18.15
CA GLU A 29 -11.91 -5.52 19.53
C GLU A 29 -10.60 -5.90 20.25
N GLY A 30 -10.59 -5.84 21.58
CA GLY A 30 -9.45 -6.27 22.40
C GLY A 30 -8.22 -5.35 22.34
N VAL A 31 -8.26 -4.26 21.57
CA VAL A 31 -7.19 -3.28 21.44
C VAL A 31 -7.56 -1.99 22.18
N ARG A 32 -6.58 -1.41 22.88
CA ARG A 32 -6.69 -0.09 23.49
C ARG A 32 -5.52 0.78 23.05
N LEU A 33 -5.80 1.93 22.45
CA LEU A 33 -4.79 2.92 22.10
C LEU A 33 -4.24 3.58 23.37
N ASP A 34 -2.93 3.81 23.40
CA ASP A 34 -2.29 4.60 24.43
C ASP A 34 -2.55 6.10 24.18
N PRO A 35 -3.24 6.82 25.09
CA PRO A 35 -3.58 8.24 24.91
C PRO A 35 -2.36 9.16 24.86
N LEU A 36 -1.18 8.70 25.31
CA LEU A 36 0.07 9.46 25.18
C LEU A 36 0.74 9.29 23.82
N HIS A 37 0.29 8.32 23.02
CA HIS A 37 0.90 7.91 21.75
C HIS A 37 -0.14 7.73 20.63
N GLU A 38 -1.08 8.67 20.53
CA GLU A 38 -2.13 8.69 19.50
C GLU A 38 -1.61 9.15 18.12
N THR A 39 -0.41 9.73 18.08
CA THR A 39 0.26 10.19 16.85
C THR A 39 1.58 9.48 16.65
N MET A 40 1.99 9.30 15.39
CA MET A 40 3.32 8.81 15.04
C MET A 40 3.98 9.73 14.03
N GLY A 41 5.32 9.65 13.97
CA GLY A 41 6.11 10.27 12.92
C GLY A 41 6.04 9.52 11.59
N GLN A 42 7.03 9.75 10.75
CA GLN A 42 7.19 9.07 9.47
C GLN A 42 7.50 7.58 9.67
N CYS A 43 7.00 6.74 8.78
CA CYS A 43 7.33 5.32 8.72
C CYS A 43 8.23 5.07 7.50
N GLU A 44 9.49 4.74 7.73
CA GLU A 44 10.48 4.50 6.66
C GLU A 44 10.00 3.44 5.65
N ALA A 45 9.36 2.36 6.12
CA ALA A 45 8.81 1.32 5.26
C ALA A 45 7.71 1.86 4.33
N CYS A 46 6.82 2.71 4.85
CA CYS A 46 5.79 3.37 4.04
C CYS A 46 6.40 4.35 3.04
N GLU A 47 7.40 5.11 3.46
CA GLU A 47 8.07 6.07 2.58
C GLU A 47 8.78 5.36 1.44
N TYR A 48 9.53 4.31 1.74
CA TYR A 48 10.21 3.50 0.73
C TYR A 48 9.19 2.88 -0.25
N ALA A 49 8.10 2.30 0.26
CA ALA A 49 7.05 1.72 -0.57
C ALA A 49 6.39 2.77 -1.49
N LYS A 50 6.16 3.99 -0.99
CA LYS A 50 5.52 5.08 -1.75
C LYS A 50 6.48 5.82 -2.69
N ALA A 51 7.77 5.87 -2.36
CA ALA A 51 8.78 6.59 -3.13
C ALA A 51 8.97 5.99 -4.53
N THR A 52 8.63 4.72 -4.73
CA THR A 52 8.98 3.96 -5.94
C THR A 52 7.85 3.87 -6.97
N HIS A 53 6.79 4.68 -6.88
CA HIS A 53 5.74 4.67 -7.90
C HIS A 53 6.27 5.17 -9.25
N LYS A 54 6.70 4.24 -10.11
CA LYS A 54 6.97 4.54 -11.52
C LYS A 54 5.65 4.93 -12.16
N PRO A 55 5.52 6.12 -12.76
CA PRO A 55 4.33 6.45 -13.52
C PRO A 55 4.20 5.43 -14.64
N ILE A 56 3.10 4.68 -14.63
CA ILE A 56 2.74 3.83 -15.75
C ILE A 56 2.18 4.77 -16.82
N GLY A 57 2.80 4.79 -18.00
CA GLY A 57 2.28 5.52 -19.14
C GLY A 57 0.85 5.08 -19.44
N LYS A 58 -0.07 6.04 -19.56
CA LYS A 58 -1.46 5.74 -19.96
C LYS A 58 -1.55 5.36 -21.43
N GLU A 59 -0.54 5.75 -22.20
CA GLU A 59 -0.42 5.48 -23.61
C GLU A 59 0.66 4.44 -23.81
N HIS A 60 0.36 3.47 -24.65
CA HIS A 60 1.30 2.45 -25.10
C HIS A 60 2.04 2.99 -26.32
N GLU A 61 3.33 3.27 -26.18
CA GLU A 61 4.23 3.53 -27.29
C GLU A 61 5.16 2.33 -27.45
N PRO A 62 5.23 1.69 -28.64
CA PRO A 62 4.58 2.05 -29.92
C PRO A 62 3.09 1.67 -30.01
N LYS A 63 2.37 2.25 -30.98
CA LYS A 63 0.98 1.87 -31.29
C LYS A 63 0.91 0.37 -31.61
N TYR A 64 -0.18 -0.29 -31.22
CA TYR A 64 -0.44 -1.71 -31.53
C TYR A 64 -0.17 -2.03 -33.01
N CYS A 65 0.45 -3.18 -33.28
CA CYS A 65 0.62 -3.68 -34.64
C CYS A 65 -0.75 -3.82 -35.33
N PRO A 66 -0.99 -3.14 -36.48
CA PRO A 66 -2.28 -3.16 -37.15
C PRO A 66 -2.54 -4.47 -37.90
N THR A 67 -1.47 -5.21 -38.22
CA THR A 67 -1.56 -6.49 -38.93
C THR A 67 -1.43 -7.64 -37.95
N PHE A 68 -2.28 -8.64 -38.13
CA PHE A 68 -2.17 -9.90 -37.42
C PHE A 68 -0.84 -10.60 -37.77
N SER A 69 -0.13 -11.10 -36.75
CA SER A 69 1.14 -11.84 -36.85
C SER A 69 2.41 -11.04 -37.14
N ASP A 70 2.36 -9.71 -37.26
CA ASP A 70 3.57 -8.88 -37.45
C ASP A 70 4.44 -8.81 -36.18
N GLU A 71 3.82 -8.94 -35.02
CA GLU A 71 4.49 -8.90 -33.72
C GLU A 71 3.91 -9.96 -32.79
N VAL A 72 4.81 -10.77 -32.21
CA VAL A 72 4.46 -11.87 -31.29
C VAL A 72 5.21 -11.66 -29.99
N HIS A 73 4.47 -11.40 -28.92
CA HIS A 73 5.01 -11.35 -27.56
C HIS A 73 4.89 -12.74 -26.94
N MET A 74 6.01 -13.40 -26.71
CA MET A 74 6.07 -14.68 -26.02
C MET A 74 6.91 -14.51 -24.76
N ASP A 75 6.41 -15.03 -23.66
CA ASP A 75 7.16 -15.12 -22.41
C ASP A 75 7.16 -16.59 -21.95
N LEU A 76 8.24 -16.98 -21.26
CA LEU A 76 8.34 -18.28 -20.64
C LEU A 76 7.72 -18.16 -19.24
N TRP A 77 6.61 -18.86 -19.03
CA TRP A 77 6.21 -19.16 -17.66
C TRP A 77 7.10 -20.30 -17.17
N ASP A 78 7.86 -20.06 -16.10
CA ASP A 78 8.65 -21.10 -15.42
C ASP A 78 7.73 -22.31 -15.04
N PRO A 79 8.27 -23.54 -14.89
CA PRO A 79 7.47 -24.77 -14.74
C PRO A 79 6.37 -24.76 -13.66
#